data_AF-A0A117MEY2-F1
#
_entry.id   AF-A0A117MEY2-F1
#
_cell.length_a   1.000
_cell.length_b   1.000
_cell.length_c   1.000
_cell.angle_alpha   90.00
_cell.angle_beta   90.00
_cell.angle_gamma   90.00
#
_symmetry.space_group_name_H-M   'P 1'
#
loop_
_entity.id
_entity.type
_entity.pdbx_description
1 polymer ?
#
loop_
_entity_poly.entity_id
_entity_poly.type
_entity_poly.pdbx_seq_one_letter_code
_entity_poly.pdbx_strand_id
1 'polypeptide(L)'
;EIEMMKSDLDVLPLNTHKDSTTSGFIFIVFVALIIRARLLRMMTEAGLLKDYSVKSLLLELDKLKKITLADGQVMTTEMTKKQRLILEALGIM
;
A
#
# COMPACT_ATOMS: atom_id res chain seq x y z
N GLU A 1 16.71 -12.07 -0.46
CA GLU A 1 15.37 -12.05 0.17
C GLU A 1 15.30 -11.18 1.42
N ILE A 2 16.18 -11.37 2.42
CA ILE A 2 16.15 -10.58 3.68
C ILE A 2 16.41 -9.08 3.46
N GLU A 3 17.25 -8.66 2.52
CA GLU A 3 17.50 -7.23 2.26
C GLU A 3 16.24 -6.45 1.83
N MET A 4 15.40 -7.02 0.97
CA MET A 4 14.15 -6.36 0.57
C MET A 4 13.21 -6.16 1.76
N MET A 5 13.19 -7.09 2.72
CA MET A 5 12.41 -6.90 3.95
C MET A 5 12.92 -5.71 4.78
N LYS A 6 14.23 -5.48 4.80
CA LYS A 6 14.85 -4.37 5.52
C LYS A 6 14.62 -3.03 4.83
N SER A 7 14.76 -2.98 3.51
CA SER A 7 14.72 -1.73 2.73
C SER A 7 13.33 -1.32 2.25
N ASP A 8 12.45 -2.28 1.93
CA ASP A 8 11.19 -1.98 1.24
C ASP A 8 9.98 -1.83 2.17
N LEU A 9 10.06 -2.40 3.38
CA LEU A 9 8.94 -2.46 4.31
C LEU A 9 9.29 -1.90 5.71
N ASP A 10 10.52 -1.41 5.94
CA ASP A 10 10.99 -0.85 7.24
C ASP A 10 10.71 -1.76 8.45
N VAL A 11 10.92 -3.06 8.26
CA VAL A 11 10.36 -4.12 9.12
C VAL A 11 11.20 -4.40 10.37
N LEU A 12 12.39 -3.79 10.49
CA LEU A 12 13.36 -4.08 11.54
C LEU A 12 13.64 -2.87 12.45
N PRO A 13 13.96 -3.10 13.73
CA PRO A 13 14.17 -4.42 14.35
C PRO A 13 12.88 -5.16 14.73
N LEU A 14 12.90 -6.49 14.56
CA LEU A 14 11.83 -7.36 15.00
C LEU A 14 12.07 -7.79 16.46
N ASN A 15 11.29 -7.23 17.39
CA ASN A 15 11.41 -7.52 18.83
C ASN A 15 10.42 -8.63 19.25
N THR A 16 10.57 -9.83 18.69
CA THR A 16 9.72 -10.98 19.05
C THR A 16 10.40 -11.88 20.08
N HIS A 17 9.67 -12.25 21.12
CA HIS A 17 10.17 -13.07 22.24
C HIS A 17 9.87 -14.57 22.10
N LYS A 18 9.13 -14.97 21.06
CA LYS A 18 8.74 -16.37 20.77
C LYS A 18 8.87 -16.66 19.29
N ASP A 19 9.36 -17.86 18.96
CA ASP A 19 9.56 -18.32 17.58
C ASP A 19 8.26 -18.35 16.76
N SER A 20 7.14 -18.69 17.41
CA SER A 20 5.82 -18.68 16.77
C SER A 20 5.39 -17.29 16.32
N THR A 21 5.68 -16.25 17.12
CA THR A 21 5.42 -14.85 16.77
C THR A 21 6.33 -14.39 15.63
N THR A 22 7.61 -14.77 15.66
CA THR A 22 8.56 -14.51 14.57
C THR A 22 8.08 -15.13 13.25
N SER A 23 7.63 -16.39 13.29
CA SER A 23 7.15 -17.12 12.11
C SER A 23 5.89 -16.48 11.53
N GLY A 24 4.93 -16.13 12.39
CA GLY A 24 3.71 -15.42 11.96
C GLY A 24 4.02 -14.05 11.35
N PHE A 25 4.99 -13.33 11.92
CA PHE A 25 5.42 -12.05 11.37
C PHE A 25 6.09 -12.19 10.00
N ILE A 26 7.03 -13.13 9.84
CA ILE A 26 7.66 -13.42 8.54
C ILE A 26 6.61 -13.76 7.50
N PHE A 27 5.58 -14.53 7.86
CA PHE A 27 4.47 -14.85 6.97
C PHE A 27 3.72 -13.60 6.50
N ILE A 28 3.38 -12.68 7.41
CA ILE A 28 2.71 -11.42 7.04
C ILE A 28 3.60 -10.58 6.12
N VAL A 29 4.90 -10.48 6.43
CA VAL A 29 5.86 -9.73 5.61
C VAL A 29 5.96 -10.34 4.21
N PHE A 30 5.97 -11.67 4.10
CA PHE A 30 5.97 -12.37 2.82
C PHE A 30 4.72 -12.02 1.98
N VAL A 31 3.53 -12.04 2.59
CA VAL A 31 2.29 -11.62 1.91
C VAL A 31 2.35 -10.16 1.47
N ALA A 32 2.85 -9.27 2.34
CA ALA A 32 3.03 -7.86 2.00
C ALA A 32 3.99 -7.65 0.81
N LEU A 33 5.06 -8.43 0.73
CA LEU A 33 6.00 -8.41 -0.40
C LEU A 33 5.35 -8.86 -1.71
N ILE A 34 4.51 -9.90 -1.68
CA ILE A 34 3.76 -10.35 -2.88
C ILE A 34 2.84 -9.23 -3.39
N ILE A 35 2.09 -8.60 -2.49
CA ILE A 35 1.18 -7.50 -2.82
C ILE A 35 1.99 -6.33 -3.39
N ARG A 36 3.09 -5.95 -2.74
CA ARG A 36 3.97 -4.87 -3.19
C ARG A 36 4.57 -5.15 -4.56
N ALA A 37 5.06 -6.37 -4.81
CA ALA A 37 5.63 -6.76 -6.10
C ALA A 37 4.59 -6.68 -7.23
N ARG A 38 3.36 -7.13 -6.96
CA ARG A 38 2.26 -7.00 -7.92
C ARG A 38 1.92 -5.53 -8.19
N LEU A 39 1.81 -4.71 -7.16
CA LEU A 39 1.54 -3.28 -7.31
C LEU A 39 2.66 -2.58 -8.09
N LEU A 40 3.93 -2.87 -7.78
CA LEU A 40 5.08 -2.34 -8.51
C LEU A 40 5.03 -2.69 -10.00
N ARG A 41 4.66 -3.94 -10.32
CA ARG A 41 4.48 -4.37 -11.70
C ARG A 41 3.38 -3.57 -12.40
N MET A 42 2.20 -3.43 -11.78
CA MET A 42 1.11 -2.63 -12.33
C MET A 42 1.51 -1.17 -12.55
N MET A 43 2.23 -0.57 -11.58
CA MET A 43 2.74 0.80 -11.70
C MET A 43 3.77 0.95 -12.84
N THR A 44 4.57 -0.08 -13.08
CA THR A 44 5.55 -0.11 -14.18
C THR A 44 4.83 -0.14 -15.52
N GLU A 45 3.86 -1.05 -15.67
CA GLU A 45 3.05 -1.22 -16.88
C GLU A 45 2.23 0.05 -17.19
N ALA A 46 1.71 0.72 -16.15
CA ALA A 46 0.96 1.96 -16.26
C ALA A 46 1.83 3.24 -16.40
N GLY A 47 3.17 3.11 -16.35
CA GLY A 47 4.09 4.25 -16.45
C GLY A 47 4.09 5.21 -15.23
N LEU A 48 3.46 4.81 -14.12
CA LEU A 48 3.31 5.62 -12.90
C LEU A 48 4.62 5.82 -12.13
N LEU A 49 5.63 4.97 -12.37
CA LEU A 49 6.93 5.06 -11.68
C LEU A 49 7.73 6.34 -11.98
N LYS A 50 7.34 7.11 -13.00
CA LYS A 50 7.94 8.41 -13.31
C LYS A 50 7.62 9.46 -12.26
N ASP A 51 6.42 9.39 -11.70
CA ASP A 51 5.87 10.40 -10.80
C ASP A 51 5.70 9.87 -9.37
N TYR A 52 5.61 8.54 -9.20
CA TYR A 52 5.31 7.91 -7.93
C TYR A 52 6.20 6.71 -7.61
N SER A 53 6.74 6.69 -6.39
CA SER A 53 7.12 5.43 -5.73
C SER A 53 5.88 4.70 -5.21
N VAL A 54 5.98 3.38 -4.98
CA VAL A 54 4.90 2.59 -4.36
C VAL A 54 4.41 3.24 -3.05
N LYS A 55 5.34 3.67 -2.18
CA LYS A 55 5.03 4.35 -0.93
C LYS A 55 4.27 5.65 -1.15
N SER A 56 4.73 6.50 -2.07
CA SER A 56 4.08 7.78 -2.35
C SER A 56 2.69 7.63 -2.98
N LEU A 57 2.47 6.60 -3.81
CA LEU A 57 1.17 6.30 -4.38
C LEU A 57 0.18 5.87 -3.30
N LEU A 58 0.59 4.97 -2.41
CA LEU A 58 -0.24 4.55 -1.27
C LEU A 58 -0.59 5.72 -0.36
N LEU A 59 0.37 6.61 -0.07
CA LEU A 59 0.12 7.83 0.72
C LEU A 59 -0.83 8.83 0.03
N GLU A 60 -0.82 8.90 -1.31
CA GLU A 60 -1.77 9.75 -2.03
C GLU A 60 -3.19 9.17 -1.97
N LEU A 61 -3.33 7.85 -2.07
CA LEU A 61 -4.61 7.16 -2.00
C LEU A 61 -5.17 7.08 -0.57
N ASP A 62 -4.33 7.04 0.46
CA ASP A 62 -4.75 7.03 1.88
C ASP A 62 -5.56 8.28 2.29
N LYS A 63 -5.41 9.37 1.52
CA LYS A 63 -6.19 10.61 1.72
C LYS A 63 -7.66 10.45 1.31
N LEU A 64 -7.99 9.48 0.46
CA LEU A 64 -9.36 9.21 0.03
C LEU A 64 -10.06 8.34 1.09
N LYS A 65 -11.04 8.91 1.79
CA LYS A 65 -11.70 8.24 2.93
C LYS A 65 -13.21 8.12 2.72
N LYS A 66 -13.80 7.07 3.26
CA LYS A 66 -15.25 7.00 3.51
C LYS A 66 -15.52 7.43 4.95
N ILE A 67 -16.37 8.43 5.12
CA ILE A 67 -16.74 9.02 6.40
C ILE A 67 -18.21 8.70 6.64
N THR A 68 -18.51 8.18 7.83
CA THR A 68 -19.88 8.02 8.30
C THR A 68 -20.24 9.25 9.15
N LEU A 69 -21.25 9.99 8.71
CA LEU A 69 -21.80 11.13 9.43
C LEU A 69 -22.63 10.67 10.63
N ALA A 70 -22.91 11.59 11.55
CA ALA A 70 -23.67 11.32 12.76
C ALA A 70 -25.10 10.81 12.49
N ASP A 71 -25.64 11.11 11.31
CA ASP A 71 -26.95 10.66 10.84
C ASP A 71 -26.91 9.30 10.11
N GLY A 72 -25.74 8.64 10.07
CA GLY A 72 -25.54 7.35 9.42
C GLY A 72 -25.28 7.42 7.91
N GLN A 73 -25.25 8.61 7.31
CA GLN A 73 -24.89 8.75 5.90
C GLN A 73 -23.40 8.46 5.69
N VAL A 74 -23.08 7.63 4.70
CA VAL A 74 -21.70 7.33 4.31
C VAL A 74 -21.35 8.19 3.10
N MET A 75 -20.39 9.10 3.27
CA MET A 75 -19.87 9.94 2.20
C MET A 75 -18.41 9.59 1.91
N THR A 76 -18.01 9.66 0.64
CA THR A 76 -16.59 9.58 0.27
C THR A 76 -16.03 10.99 0.18
N THR A 77 -14.82 11.22 0.70
CA THR A 77 -14.14 12.51 0.55
C THR A 77 -13.93 12.85 -0.92
N GLU A 78 -13.81 14.14 -1.23
CA GLU A 78 -13.57 14.58 -2.61
C GLU A 78 -12.29 13.96 -3.17
N MET A 79 -12.42 13.34 -4.34
CA MET A 79 -11.30 12.71 -5.04
C MET A 79 -10.51 13.76 -5.82
N THR A 80 -9.22 13.86 -5.56
CA THR A 80 -8.34 14.77 -6.30
C THR A 80 -8.11 14.28 -7.73
N LYS A 81 -7.73 15.20 -8.64
CA LYS A 81 -7.34 14.80 -10.01
C LYS A 81 -6.20 13.79 -10.02
N LYS A 82 -5.25 13.91 -9.09
CA LYS A 82 -4.12 12.97 -8.96
C LYS A 82 -4.59 11.57 -8.61
N GLN A 83 -5.46 11.45 -7.61
CA GLN A 83 -6.05 10.17 -7.21
C GLN A 83 -6.85 9.56 -8.35
N ARG A 84 -7.66 10.36 -9.04
CA ARG A 84 -8.42 9.94 -10.21
C ARG A 84 -7.52 9.32 -11.28
N LEU A 85 -6.48 10.03 -11.69
CA LEU A 85 -5.53 9.56 -12.70
C LEU A 85 -4.80 8.29 -12.27
N ILE A 86 -4.44 8.16 -10.99
CA ILE A 86 -3.85 6.93 -10.44
C ILE A 86 -4.83 5.75 -10.59
N LEU A 87 -6.09 5.92 -10.20
CA LEU A 87 -7.09 4.85 -10.25
C LEU A 87 -7.44 4.45 -11.70
N GLU A 88 -7.55 5.43 -12.60
CA GLU A 88 -7.71 5.21 -14.04
C GLU A 88 -6.52 4.41 -14.62
N ALA A 89 -5.29 4.84 -14.32
CA ALA A 89 -4.06 4.20 -14.82
C ALA A 89 -3.90 2.76 -14.30
N LEU A 90 -4.39 2.48 -13.09
CA LEU A 90 -4.40 1.14 -12.51
C LEU A 90 -5.62 0.29 -12.93
N GLY A 91 -6.56 0.85 -13.69
CA GLY A 91 -7.75 0.15 -14.18
C GLY A 91 -8.76 -0.21 -13.08
N ILE A 92 -8.84 0.58 -12.02
CA ILE A 92 -9.66 0.32 -10.82
C ILE A 92 -10.61 1.48 -10.49
N MET A 93 -10.95 2.29 -11.49
CA MET A 93 -11.98 3.33 -11.36
C MET A 93 -13.39 2.78 -11.40
#